data_AF-A0A1Z5L0I5-F1
#
_entry.id   AF-A0A1Z5L0I5-F1
#
_cell.length_a   1.000
_cell.length_b   1.000
_cell.length_c   1.000
_cell.angle_alpha   90.00
_cell.angle_beta   90.00
_cell.angle_gamma   90.00
#
_symmetry.space_group_name_H-M   'P 1'
#
loop_
_entity.id
_entity.type
_entity.pdbx_description
1 polymer ?
#
loop_
_entity_poly.entity_id
_entity_poly.type
_entity_poly.pdbx_seq_one_letter_code
_entity_poly.pdbx_strand_id
1 'polypeptide(L)'
;MLQVVRTLVSPSSPLNVTSSCQKAMNQSGLLEQLTSILMASGIPADILTETINTVAEVIRGHHNNQEFFASVNAPSTPPRPAYMMLLTSADITSITAGQLLCGGLFTGEALSNWFSAVALSHALVDNPTQKEQLLRVQLATSVGNPPVSLMQQCTTILQQGGKLPTRLGLLMLMSTWLANCTLAVMQFLNIPTSVPYLTSQVSLAEGDEHEDIVQGLCAFLLGICIEFNDDSVPSFTRDALCQLLEKRVGLETFVDKLSEAAQRPQLKYKHPSEVFFDYEFCRLFKSLEGLIIKAVQQRPKELANGPECNMSDAQHGLLQRYKGLIRDQDERIESLTSELETLHKEYTQCSSELQELQGTVQQLRDQNSLLKAQRAAVGGQGDSKSPSPEFDHTKKELEDLRKKHEELLQVLETLKDSQRGEKERTTAEVSTATMPQELPEAGDAVGKVTALEEQVASLQKELEDLKAVKEEKEKLETELTNLKKEQEDLLIMLTEQDSKINKYTTRLKELGEEVEEDDEEINFDEYD
;
A
#
# COMPACT_ATOMS: atom_id res chain seq x y z
N MET A 1 38.98 5.76 13.92
CA MET A 1 37.99 4.81 14.50
C MET A 1 36.65 4.90 13.79
N LEU A 2 36.00 6.07 13.72
CA LEU A 2 34.73 6.26 12.99
C LEU A 2 34.79 5.79 11.52
N GLN A 3 35.86 6.14 10.79
CA GLN A 3 36.09 5.66 9.43
C GLN A 3 36.16 4.12 9.32
N VAL A 4 36.76 3.43 10.30
CA VAL A 4 36.83 1.96 10.32
C VAL A 4 35.43 1.37 10.47
N VAL A 5 34.59 1.98 11.32
CA VAL A 5 33.18 1.59 11.46
C VAL A 5 32.46 1.75 10.12
N ARG A 6 32.61 2.91 9.46
CA ARG A 6 32.02 3.19 8.15
C ARG A 6 32.46 2.20 7.06
N THR A 7 33.73 1.82 7.01
CA THR A 7 34.22 0.80 6.07
C THR A 7 33.53 -0.55 6.24
N LEU A 8 33.17 -0.95 7.47
CA LEU A 8 32.48 -2.21 7.74
C LEU A 8 30.98 -2.21 7.37
N VAL A 9 30.38 -1.02 7.25
CA VAL A 9 28.94 -0.87 6.91
C VAL A 9 28.75 -0.03 5.66
N SER A 10 29.76 -0.01 4.79
CA SER A 10 29.75 0.80 3.58
C SER A 10 28.56 0.40 2.70
N PRO A 11 27.81 1.36 2.13
CA PRO A 11 26.79 1.10 1.13
C PRO A 11 27.29 0.37 -0.13
N SER A 12 28.60 0.43 -0.41
CA SER A 12 29.23 -0.28 -1.54
C SER A 12 29.57 -1.74 -1.23
N SER A 13 29.55 -2.15 0.04
CA SER A 13 29.84 -3.53 0.42
C SER A 13 28.63 -4.45 0.20
N PRO A 14 28.85 -5.78 0.01
CA PRO A 14 27.76 -6.74 -0.12
C PRO A 14 26.74 -6.64 1.02
N LEU A 15 25.45 -6.61 0.68
CA LEU A 15 24.36 -6.36 1.64
C LEU A 15 24.34 -7.32 2.83
N ASN A 16 24.70 -8.59 2.61
CA ASN A 16 24.81 -9.60 3.66
C ASN A 16 25.91 -9.28 4.68
N VAL A 17 27.06 -8.80 4.21
CA VAL A 17 28.19 -8.39 5.06
C VAL A 17 27.80 -7.15 5.86
N THR A 18 27.30 -6.12 5.19
CA THR A 18 26.85 -4.87 5.82
C THR A 18 25.79 -5.14 6.89
N SER A 19 24.77 -5.94 6.58
CA SER A 19 23.71 -6.30 7.53
C SER A 19 24.24 -7.07 8.75
N SER A 20 25.15 -8.02 8.54
CA SER A 20 25.79 -8.77 9.63
C SER A 20 26.63 -7.85 10.53
N CYS A 21 27.40 -6.93 9.94
CA CYS A 21 28.17 -5.94 10.67
C CYS A 21 27.26 -4.98 11.46
N GLN A 22 26.21 -4.43 10.83
CA GLN A 22 25.23 -3.56 11.49
C GLN A 22 24.57 -4.25 12.70
N LYS A 23 24.24 -5.54 12.56
CA LYS A 23 23.69 -6.35 13.67
C LYS A 23 24.71 -6.53 14.80
N ALA A 24 25.96 -6.87 14.48
CA ALA A 24 27.03 -7.03 15.47
C ALA A 24 27.32 -5.71 16.21
N MET A 25 27.28 -4.57 15.51
CA MET A 25 27.46 -3.24 16.10
C MET A 25 26.34 -2.87 17.08
N ASN A 26 25.10 -3.28 16.80
CA ASN A 26 23.99 -3.12 17.75
C ASN A 26 24.17 -4.03 18.97
N GLN A 27 24.42 -5.33 18.74
CA GLN A 27 24.58 -6.32 19.83
C GLN A 27 25.77 -6.06 20.76
N SER A 28 26.83 -5.42 20.25
CA SER A 28 28.01 -5.05 21.04
C SER A 28 27.85 -3.73 21.81
N GLY A 29 26.75 -3.01 21.64
CA GLY A 29 26.53 -1.69 22.23
C GLY A 29 27.31 -0.56 21.53
N LEU A 30 27.95 -0.82 20.38
CA LEU A 30 28.67 0.21 19.64
C LEU A 30 27.71 1.28 19.10
N LEU A 31 26.55 0.87 18.57
CA LEU A 31 25.52 1.81 18.11
C LEU A 31 25.04 2.71 19.26
N GLU A 32 24.80 2.14 20.44
CA GLU A 32 24.42 2.90 21.64
C GLU A 32 25.49 3.94 22.00
N GLN A 33 26.76 3.54 22.02
CA GLN A 33 27.87 4.46 22.29
C GLN A 33 27.97 5.59 21.25
N LEU A 34 27.80 5.29 19.96
CA LEU A 34 27.79 6.29 18.90
C LEU A 34 26.62 7.27 19.05
N THR A 35 25.42 6.78 19.39
CA THR A 35 24.27 7.65 19.66
C THR A 35 24.45 8.48 20.93
N SER A 36 25.15 7.97 21.94
CA SER A 36 25.50 8.73 23.15
C SER A 36 26.42 9.91 22.82
N ILE A 37 27.40 9.72 21.94
CA ILE A 37 28.28 10.82 21.46
C ILE A 37 27.47 11.88 20.72
N LEU A 38 26.50 11.48 19.89
CA LEU A 38 25.62 12.42 19.17
C LEU A 38 24.80 13.30 20.12
N MET A 39 24.43 12.78 21.30
CA MET A 39 23.67 13.50 22.32
C MET A 39 24.54 14.24 23.35
N ALA A 40 25.87 14.08 23.29
CA ALA A 40 26.78 14.68 24.24
C ALA A 40 27.01 16.17 23.94
N SER A 41 27.14 16.98 24.99
CA SER A 41 27.49 18.39 24.87
C SER A 41 29.02 18.57 24.77
N GLY A 42 29.45 19.59 24.01
CA GLY A 42 30.87 19.94 23.90
C GLY A 42 31.69 19.10 22.91
N ILE A 43 31.03 18.30 22.06
CA ILE A 43 31.71 17.58 20.97
C ILE A 43 32.09 18.57 19.85
N PRO A 44 33.36 18.57 19.38
CA PRO A 44 33.78 19.36 18.23
C PRO A 44 32.92 19.09 16.98
N ALA A 45 32.65 20.13 16.18
CA ALA A 45 31.72 20.04 15.05
C ALA A 45 32.15 19.03 13.97
N ASP A 46 33.45 18.90 13.72
CA ASP A 46 34.05 17.92 12.82
C ASP A 46 33.81 16.48 13.30
N ILE A 47 34.00 16.23 14.60
CA ILE A 47 33.74 14.92 15.21
C ILE A 47 32.24 14.61 15.23
N LEU A 48 31.39 15.60 15.52
CA LEU A 48 29.94 15.44 15.50
C LEU A 48 29.45 15.09 14.10
N THR A 49 29.96 15.77 13.07
CA THR A 49 29.63 15.51 11.65
C THR A 49 30.00 14.08 11.25
N GLU A 50 31.23 13.65 11.55
CA GLU A 50 31.65 12.27 11.26
C GLU A 50 30.88 11.23 12.07
N THR A 51 30.45 11.56 13.29
CA THR A 51 29.61 10.68 14.12
C THR A 51 28.22 10.54 13.51
N ILE A 52 27.61 11.64 13.05
CA ILE A 52 26.30 11.62 12.35
C ILE A 52 26.40 10.74 11.09
N ASN A 53 27.44 10.94 10.28
CA ASN A 53 27.66 10.12 9.07
C ASN A 53 27.84 8.64 9.42
N THR A 54 28.58 8.33 10.49
CA THR A 54 28.79 6.95 10.94
C THR A 54 27.48 6.32 11.41
N VAL A 55 26.69 7.01 12.24
CA VAL A 55 25.39 6.51 12.69
C VAL A 55 24.45 6.29 11.51
N ALA A 56 24.43 7.21 10.54
CA ALA A 56 23.60 7.09 9.34
C ALA A 56 23.88 5.80 8.56
N GLU A 57 25.16 5.43 8.35
CA GLU A 57 25.52 4.18 7.68
C GLU A 57 25.21 2.93 8.52
N VAL A 58 25.38 3.00 9.85
CA VAL A 58 25.08 1.87 10.76
C VAL A 58 23.58 1.57 10.84
N ILE A 59 22.71 2.56 10.65
CA ILE A 59 21.25 2.36 10.65
C ILE A 59 20.66 2.18 9.25
N ARG A 60 21.40 2.48 8.18
CA ARG A 60 20.89 2.49 6.79
C ARG A 60 20.36 1.11 6.39
N GLY A 61 19.08 1.05 6.05
CA GLY A 61 18.41 -0.17 5.60
C GLY A 61 18.23 -1.26 6.67
N HIS A 62 18.59 -1.02 7.94
CA HIS A 62 18.53 -2.02 8.99
C HIS A 62 17.46 -1.72 10.03
N HIS A 63 16.32 -2.39 9.93
CA HIS A 63 15.10 -2.11 10.70
C HIS A 63 15.32 -1.97 12.21
N ASN A 64 15.95 -2.96 12.86
CA ASN A 64 16.17 -2.94 14.31
C ASN A 64 17.07 -1.76 14.77
N ASN A 65 17.97 -1.31 13.90
CA ASN A 65 18.88 -0.20 14.22
C ASN A 65 18.16 1.13 14.05
N GLN A 66 17.25 1.24 13.07
CA GLN A 66 16.38 2.38 12.87
C GLN A 66 15.38 2.52 14.02
N GLU A 67 14.76 1.42 14.47
CA GLU A 67 13.86 1.40 15.62
C GLU A 67 14.59 1.81 16.91
N PHE A 68 15.79 1.26 17.13
CA PHE A 68 16.66 1.69 18.22
C PHE A 68 16.89 3.20 18.16
N PHE A 69 17.37 3.73 17.02
CA PHE A 69 17.67 5.16 16.88
C PHE A 69 16.43 6.04 17.08
N ALA A 70 15.26 5.62 16.59
CA ALA A 70 14.00 6.34 16.79
C ALA A 70 13.55 6.38 18.26
N SER A 71 13.93 5.38 19.06
CA SER A 71 13.63 5.32 20.50
C SER A 71 14.56 6.18 21.37
N VAL A 72 15.74 6.56 20.85
CA VAL A 72 16.72 7.37 21.59
C VAL A 72 16.16 8.78 21.78
N ASN A 73 16.21 9.27 23.03
CA ASN A 73 15.83 10.63 23.37
C ASN A 73 17.04 11.45 23.80
N ALA A 74 17.09 12.68 23.31
CA ALA A 74 18.02 13.70 23.73
C ALA A 74 17.83 14.07 25.21
N PRO A 75 18.91 14.40 25.92
CA PRO A 75 18.85 14.90 27.30
C PRO A 75 18.40 16.38 27.34
N SER A 76 17.25 16.67 26.74
CA SER A 76 16.58 17.97 26.74
C SER A 76 15.36 17.96 27.66
N THR A 77 14.87 19.13 28.07
CA THR A 77 13.60 19.26 28.80
C THR A 77 12.60 20.05 27.96
N PRO A 78 11.53 19.44 27.42
CA PRO A 78 11.17 18.02 27.50
C PRO A 78 12.13 17.12 26.67
N PRO A 79 12.19 15.80 26.94
CA PRO A 79 12.98 14.86 26.13
C PRO A 79 12.49 14.89 24.68
N ARG A 80 13.43 14.87 23.73
CA ARG A 80 13.11 14.90 22.29
C ARG A 80 13.69 13.67 21.60
N PRO A 81 12.94 13.02 20.69
CA PRO A 81 13.50 11.92 19.89
C PRO A 81 14.73 12.36 19.08
N ALA A 82 15.68 11.45 18.90
CA ALA A 82 16.95 11.73 18.22
C ALA A 82 16.75 12.31 16.80
N TYR A 83 15.81 11.75 16.03
CA TYR A 83 15.51 12.22 14.69
C TYR A 83 14.96 13.66 14.66
N MET A 84 14.31 14.12 15.74
CA MET A 84 13.85 15.51 15.83
C MET A 84 15.01 16.50 15.99
N MET A 85 16.09 16.10 16.66
CA MET A 85 17.30 16.93 16.76
C MET A 85 18.02 17.07 15.41
N LEU A 86 17.88 16.09 14.51
CA LEU A 86 18.45 16.19 13.16
C LEU A 86 17.68 17.19 12.28
N LEU A 87 16.38 17.36 12.51
CA LEU A 87 15.53 18.27 11.73
C LEU A 87 15.61 19.73 12.21
N THR A 88 16.04 19.99 13.45
CA THR A 88 16.20 21.35 13.96
C THR A 88 17.23 21.44 15.08
N SER A 89 18.08 22.47 15.02
CA SER A 89 18.97 22.86 16.11
C SER A 89 18.31 23.79 17.13
N ALA A 90 17.02 24.12 16.97
CA ALA A 90 16.33 25.12 17.78
C ALA A 90 15.60 24.50 18.98
N ASP A 91 15.66 25.20 20.12
CA ASP A 91 14.93 24.87 21.33
C ASP A 91 13.45 25.24 21.20
N ILE A 92 12.69 24.47 20.41
CA ILE A 92 11.24 24.66 20.32
C ILE A 92 10.50 23.47 20.92
N THR A 93 9.76 23.73 22.00
CA THR A 93 8.91 22.75 22.66
C THR A 93 7.64 22.57 21.82
N SER A 94 7.25 21.33 21.53
CA SER A 94 5.99 20.91 20.85
C SER A 94 5.86 20.97 19.32
N ILE A 95 6.94 21.10 18.55
CA ILE A 95 6.86 20.98 17.08
C ILE A 95 7.00 19.50 16.66
N THR A 96 6.17 19.07 15.70
CA THR A 96 6.26 17.75 15.05
C THR A 96 7.20 17.76 13.83
N ALA A 97 7.71 16.59 13.43
CA ALA A 97 8.54 16.48 12.21
C ALA A 97 7.85 17.06 10.96
N GLY A 98 6.54 16.79 10.79
CA GLY A 98 5.75 17.33 9.69
C GLY A 98 5.68 18.86 9.68
N GLN A 99 5.53 19.49 10.86
CA GLN A 99 5.56 20.95 10.97
C GLN A 99 6.93 21.54 10.66
N LEU A 100 8.03 20.86 11.05
CA LEU A 100 9.39 21.29 10.67
C LEU A 100 9.62 21.17 9.17
N LEU A 101 9.22 20.06 8.56
CA LEU A 101 9.37 19.83 7.13
C LEU A 101 8.56 20.85 6.32
N CYS A 102 7.27 21.03 6.63
CA CYS A 102 6.43 22.05 5.99
C CYS A 102 6.93 23.47 6.26
N GLY A 103 7.42 23.76 7.47
CA GLY A 103 8.04 25.03 7.80
C GLY A 103 9.26 25.30 6.91
N GLY A 104 10.18 24.35 6.83
CA GLY A 104 11.39 24.40 6.01
C GLY A 104 11.11 24.51 4.50
N LEU A 105 10.06 23.82 4.02
CA LEU A 105 9.67 23.80 2.60
C LEU A 105 9.27 25.19 2.07
N PHE A 106 8.76 26.05 2.96
CA PHE A 106 8.19 27.36 2.59
C PHE A 106 8.93 28.55 3.22
N THR A 107 10.15 28.35 3.74
CA THR A 107 10.98 29.46 4.22
C THR A 107 11.56 30.27 3.04
N GLY A 108 12.08 31.47 3.34
CA GLY A 108 12.87 32.24 2.36
C GLY A 108 14.30 31.71 2.13
N GLU A 109 14.67 30.61 2.77
CA GLU A 109 16.00 30.01 2.69
C GLU A 109 16.01 28.79 1.76
N ALA A 110 16.68 28.94 0.61
CA ALA A 110 16.66 27.91 -0.43
C ALA A 110 17.24 26.57 -0.01
N LEU A 111 18.29 26.58 0.82
CA LEU A 111 18.91 25.36 1.30
C LEU A 111 17.97 24.59 2.25
N SER A 112 17.23 25.31 3.11
CA SER A 112 16.19 24.72 3.94
C SER A 112 15.06 24.14 3.10
N ASN A 113 14.63 24.83 2.03
CA ASN A 113 13.62 24.30 1.12
C ASN A 113 14.09 23.00 0.45
N TRP A 114 15.36 22.96 -0.01
CA TRP A 114 15.93 21.78 -0.65
C TRP A 114 15.99 20.59 0.32
N PHE A 115 16.52 20.78 1.54
CA PHE A 115 16.58 19.71 2.54
C PHE A 115 15.20 19.20 2.95
N SER A 116 14.23 20.10 3.17
CA SER A 116 12.85 19.70 3.49
C SER A 116 12.19 18.93 2.35
N ALA A 117 12.39 19.37 1.10
CA ALA A 117 11.82 18.69 -0.06
C ALA A 117 12.43 17.29 -0.26
N VAL A 118 13.75 17.16 -0.14
CA VAL A 118 14.45 15.87 -0.25
C VAL A 118 14.08 14.95 0.90
N ALA A 119 14.06 15.44 2.15
CA ALA A 119 13.65 14.64 3.30
C ALA A 119 12.20 14.12 3.16
N LEU A 120 11.29 14.96 2.66
CA LEU A 120 9.92 14.54 2.37
C LEU A 120 9.88 13.55 1.20
N SER A 121 10.73 13.72 0.19
CA SER A 121 10.87 12.78 -0.93
C SER A 121 11.28 11.39 -0.45
N HIS A 122 12.27 11.28 0.45
CA HIS A 122 12.71 10.02 1.07
C HIS A 122 11.61 9.34 1.92
N ALA A 123 10.63 10.09 2.44
CA ALA A 123 9.47 9.51 3.10
C ALA A 123 8.45 8.87 2.13
N LEU A 124 8.56 9.15 0.83
CA LEU A 124 7.67 8.67 -0.23
C LEU A 124 8.28 7.57 -1.11
N VAL A 125 9.61 7.40 -1.09
CA VAL A 125 10.31 6.37 -1.89
C VAL A 125 9.75 4.99 -1.55
N ASP A 126 9.39 4.23 -2.60
CA ASP A 126 8.80 2.89 -2.53
C ASP A 126 7.60 2.75 -1.55
N ASN A 127 6.85 3.84 -1.35
CA ASN A 127 5.74 3.89 -0.40
C ASN A 127 4.46 4.47 -1.02
N PRO A 128 3.67 3.67 -1.77
CA PRO A 128 2.44 4.15 -2.41
C PRO A 128 1.42 4.67 -1.41
N THR A 129 1.29 4.02 -0.24
CA THR A 129 0.36 4.44 0.81
C THR A 129 0.66 5.86 1.30
N GLN A 130 1.94 6.18 1.56
CA GLN A 130 2.29 7.52 2.03
C GLN A 130 2.17 8.58 0.93
N LYS A 131 2.40 8.23 -0.34
CA LYS A 131 2.10 9.11 -1.48
C LYS A 131 0.63 9.53 -1.46
N GLU A 132 -0.28 8.59 -1.28
CA GLU A 132 -1.72 8.88 -1.20
C GLU A 132 -2.11 9.65 0.07
N GLN A 133 -1.54 9.31 1.23
CA GLN A 133 -1.83 10.07 2.47
C GLN A 133 -1.35 11.52 2.38
N LEU A 134 -0.19 11.77 1.75
CA LEU A 134 0.34 13.11 1.60
C LEU A 134 -0.56 14.00 0.73
N LEU A 135 -1.33 13.43 -0.21
CA LEU A 135 -2.30 14.17 -1.04
C LEU A 135 -3.42 14.82 -0.21
N ARG A 136 -3.68 14.28 0.98
CA ARG A 136 -4.72 14.76 1.90
C ARG A 136 -4.28 15.97 2.71
N VAL A 137 -2.98 16.32 2.69
CA VAL A 137 -2.44 17.44 3.48
C VAL A 137 -2.92 18.77 2.90
N GLN A 138 -3.60 19.54 3.74
CA GLN A 138 -4.12 20.87 3.46
C GLN A 138 -3.38 21.91 4.30
N LEU A 139 -2.97 23.00 3.66
CA LEU A 139 -2.29 24.12 4.28
C LEU A 139 -3.28 25.24 4.57
N ALA A 140 -3.16 25.82 5.77
CA ALA A 140 -3.95 26.98 6.16
C ALA A 140 -3.49 28.22 5.38
N THR A 141 -4.44 28.93 4.78
CA THR A 141 -4.23 30.21 4.10
C THR A 141 -4.65 31.38 4.99
N SER A 142 -4.46 32.62 4.52
CA SER A 142 -4.96 33.81 5.22
C SER A 142 -6.48 33.73 5.46
N VAL A 143 -6.94 34.36 6.54
CA VAL A 143 -8.36 34.37 6.93
C VAL A 143 -9.24 34.80 5.75
N GLY A 144 -10.23 33.97 5.42
CA GLY A 144 -11.16 34.21 4.31
C GLY A 144 -10.80 33.52 2.99
N ASN A 145 -9.60 32.95 2.86
CA ASN A 145 -9.22 32.13 1.71
C ASN A 145 -9.42 30.63 2.02
N PRO A 146 -9.79 29.81 1.01
CA PRO A 146 -9.90 28.36 1.18
C PRO A 146 -8.51 27.73 1.37
N PRO A 147 -8.43 26.61 2.12
CA PRO A 147 -7.18 25.88 2.28
C PRO A 147 -6.65 25.40 0.92
N VAL A 148 -5.33 25.28 0.83
CA VAL A 148 -4.63 24.84 -0.38
C VAL A 148 -3.92 23.52 -0.12
N SER A 149 -3.98 22.57 -1.06
CA SER A 149 -3.26 21.31 -0.90
C SER A 149 -1.75 21.54 -0.90
N LEU A 150 -1.00 20.66 -0.23
CA LEU A 150 0.46 20.70 -0.24
C LEU A 150 1.02 20.67 -1.67
N MET A 151 0.46 19.80 -2.53
CA MET A 151 0.84 19.69 -3.94
C MET A 151 0.59 20.98 -4.72
N GLN A 152 -0.56 21.63 -4.51
CA GLN A 152 -0.88 22.92 -5.14
C GLN A 152 0.09 24.02 -4.68
N GLN A 153 0.45 24.05 -3.39
CA GLN A 153 1.41 25.02 -2.88
C GLN A 153 2.81 24.81 -3.46
N CYS A 154 3.31 23.57 -3.53
CA CYS A 154 4.59 23.25 -4.20
C CYS A 154 4.59 23.71 -5.67
N THR A 155 3.50 23.45 -6.39
CA THR A 155 3.33 23.88 -7.79
C THR A 155 3.31 25.41 -7.92
N THR A 156 2.68 26.10 -6.97
CA THR A 156 2.60 27.56 -6.95
C THR A 156 3.98 28.19 -6.72
N ILE A 157 4.80 27.63 -5.83
CA ILE A 157 6.17 28.11 -5.58
C ILE A 157 7.05 27.90 -6.81
N LEU A 158 6.94 26.75 -7.49
CA LEU A 158 7.65 26.52 -8.75
C LEU A 158 7.30 27.59 -9.81
N GLN A 159 6.05 28.01 -9.88
CA GLN A 159 5.55 29.03 -10.81
C GLN A 159 5.99 30.45 -10.47
N GLN A 160 6.16 30.77 -9.18
CA GLN A 160 6.67 32.08 -8.74
C GLN A 160 8.15 32.27 -9.08
N GLY A 161 8.84 31.19 -9.46
CA GLY A 161 10.28 31.17 -9.61
C GLY A 161 10.95 31.21 -8.23
N GLY A 162 12.25 31.45 -8.22
CA GLY A 162 13.02 31.51 -6.99
C GLY A 162 14.44 31.03 -7.17
N LYS A 163 15.10 30.82 -6.04
CA LYS A 163 16.46 30.29 -6.03
C LYS A 163 16.47 28.86 -6.55
N LEU A 164 17.52 28.52 -7.29
CA LEU A 164 17.67 27.22 -7.94
C LEU A 164 17.45 26.02 -6.98
N PRO A 165 18.04 25.96 -5.75
CA PRO A 165 17.85 24.81 -4.87
C PRO A 165 16.38 24.59 -4.46
N THR A 166 15.60 25.66 -4.28
CA THR A 166 14.17 25.55 -4.00
C THR A 166 13.44 24.87 -5.16
N ARG A 167 13.73 25.29 -6.40
CA ARG A 167 13.10 24.73 -7.61
C ARG A 167 13.51 23.27 -7.82
N LEU A 168 14.79 22.95 -7.71
CA LEU A 168 15.29 21.59 -7.87
C LEU A 168 14.72 20.65 -6.80
N GLY A 169 14.73 21.06 -5.52
CA GLY A 169 14.17 20.27 -4.43
C GLY A 169 12.70 19.95 -4.65
N LEU A 170 11.89 20.94 -5.03
CA LEU A 170 10.48 20.76 -5.32
C LEU A 170 10.23 19.88 -6.56
N LEU A 171 11.02 20.03 -7.64
CA LEU A 171 10.89 19.17 -8.82
C LEU A 171 11.25 17.71 -8.52
N MET A 172 12.28 17.47 -7.71
CA MET A 172 12.64 16.12 -7.26
C MET A 172 11.55 15.49 -6.39
N LEU A 173 11.00 16.26 -5.45
CA LEU A 173 9.87 15.82 -4.61
C LEU A 173 8.65 15.47 -5.47
N MET A 174 8.25 16.36 -6.38
CA MET A 174 7.07 16.15 -7.23
C MET A 174 7.26 14.95 -8.17
N SER A 175 8.45 14.78 -8.74
CA SER A 175 8.78 13.62 -9.58
C SER A 175 8.68 12.32 -8.80
N THR A 176 9.26 12.27 -7.59
CA THR A 176 9.18 11.08 -6.71
C THR A 176 7.75 10.79 -6.27
N TRP A 177 6.98 11.83 -5.98
CA TRP A 177 5.60 11.71 -5.53
C TRP A 177 4.67 11.18 -6.63
N LEU A 178 4.82 11.65 -7.86
CA LEU A 178 3.98 11.22 -9.00
C LEU A 178 4.40 9.88 -9.59
N ALA A 179 5.69 9.53 -9.54
CA ALA A 179 6.18 8.26 -10.08
C ALA A 179 5.44 7.06 -9.47
N ASN A 180 4.97 6.13 -10.30
CA ASN A 180 4.22 4.94 -9.88
C ASN A 180 2.97 5.24 -9.01
N CYS A 181 2.34 6.41 -9.15
CA CYS A 181 1.15 6.80 -8.38
C CYS A 181 0.13 7.56 -9.25
N THR A 182 -0.82 6.83 -9.85
CA THR A 182 -1.83 7.42 -10.76
C THR A 182 -2.72 8.45 -10.06
N LEU A 183 -3.06 8.24 -8.78
CA LEU A 183 -3.84 9.19 -8.00
C LEU A 183 -3.12 10.54 -7.82
N ALA A 184 -1.79 10.52 -7.60
CA ALA A 184 -0.99 11.74 -7.50
C ALA A 184 -0.90 12.46 -8.86
N VAL A 185 -0.77 11.70 -9.97
CA VAL A 185 -0.80 12.26 -11.33
C VAL A 185 -2.16 12.91 -11.62
N MET A 186 -3.25 12.24 -11.32
CA MET A 186 -4.61 12.77 -11.48
C MET A 186 -4.81 14.08 -10.72
N GLN A 187 -4.38 14.15 -9.45
CA GLN A 187 -4.49 15.38 -8.67
C GLN A 187 -3.61 16.51 -9.24
N PHE A 188 -2.39 16.19 -9.67
CA PHE A 188 -1.49 17.17 -10.27
C PHE A 188 -2.00 17.72 -11.60
N LEU A 189 -2.60 16.87 -12.45
CA LEU A 189 -3.19 17.27 -13.72
C LEU A 189 -4.48 18.10 -13.53
N ASN A 190 -5.18 17.93 -12.42
CA ASN A 190 -6.32 18.78 -12.06
C ASN A 190 -5.92 20.19 -11.58
N ILE A 191 -4.63 20.45 -11.36
CA ILE A 191 -4.12 21.80 -11.09
C ILE A 191 -4.09 22.58 -12.41
N PRO A 192 -4.92 23.63 -12.61
CA PRO A 192 -5.07 24.25 -13.94
C PRO A 192 -3.79 24.85 -14.52
N THR A 193 -2.84 25.24 -13.66
CA THR A 193 -1.59 25.90 -14.06
C THR A 193 -0.42 24.92 -14.21
N SER A 194 -0.55 23.65 -13.82
CA SER A 194 0.58 22.69 -13.79
C SER A 194 1.10 22.38 -15.19
N VAL A 195 0.25 21.86 -16.08
CA VAL A 195 0.62 21.49 -17.46
C VAL A 195 1.08 22.71 -18.28
N PRO A 196 0.39 23.87 -18.26
CA PRO A 196 0.88 25.06 -18.95
C PRO A 196 2.25 25.52 -18.47
N TYR A 197 2.52 25.47 -17.15
CA TYR A 197 3.82 25.81 -16.60
C TYR A 197 4.92 24.86 -17.10
N LEU A 198 4.71 23.54 -16.97
CA LEU A 198 5.71 22.55 -17.42
C LEU A 198 6.00 22.70 -18.91
N THR A 199 4.95 22.81 -19.72
CA THR A 199 5.11 22.98 -21.18
C THR A 199 5.87 24.27 -21.49
N SER A 200 5.52 25.38 -20.83
CA SER A 200 6.19 26.67 -21.02
C SER A 200 7.67 26.60 -20.65
N GLN A 201 8.04 25.89 -19.59
CA GLN A 201 9.44 25.71 -19.19
C GLN A 201 10.21 24.88 -20.23
N VAL A 202 9.65 23.74 -20.66
CA VAL A 202 10.33 22.84 -21.61
C VAL A 202 10.44 23.46 -23.02
N SER A 203 9.50 24.33 -23.40
CA SER A 203 9.54 25.04 -24.69
C SER A 203 10.56 26.19 -24.78
N LEU A 204 11.28 26.52 -23.69
CA LEU A 204 12.29 27.58 -23.72
C LEU A 204 13.50 27.13 -24.54
N ALA A 205 13.86 27.91 -25.56
CA ALA A 205 14.92 27.57 -26.51
C ALA A 205 16.33 27.71 -25.93
N GLU A 206 16.55 28.65 -25.02
CA GLU A 206 17.85 28.93 -24.40
C GLU A 206 17.64 29.18 -22.90
N GLY A 207 18.36 28.44 -22.07
CA GLY A 207 18.55 28.70 -20.65
C GLY A 207 20.01 29.03 -20.37
N ASP A 208 20.29 29.59 -19.19
CA ASP A 208 21.62 29.40 -18.64
C ASP A 208 21.77 27.95 -18.14
N GLU A 209 22.99 27.58 -17.75
CA GLU A 209 23.32 26.24 -17.26
C GLU A 209 22.38 25.74 -16.14
N HIS A 210 21.86 26.65 -15.31
CA HIS A 210 20.96 26.32 -14.22
C HIS A 210 19.50 26.18 -14.67
N GLU A 211 19.06 27.03 -15.60
CA GLU A 211 17.73 26.92 -16.20
C GLU A 211 17.61 25.67 -17.06
N ASP A 212 18.65 25.25 -17.78
CA ASP A 212 18.63 24.00 -18.56
C ASP A 212 18.33 22.78 -17.68
N ILE A 213 18.89 22.74 -16.47
CA ILE A 213 18.59 21.69 -15.48
C ILE A 213 17.12 21.73 -15.07
N VAL A 214 16.58 22.92 -14.80
CA VAL A 214 15.17 23.07 -14.42
C VAL A 214 14.25 22.65 -15.58
N GLN A 215 14.59 23.02 -16.81
CA GLN A 215 13.85 22.63 -18.01
C GLN A 215 13.83 21.10 -18.18
N GLY A 216 14.99 20.44 -18.04
CA GLY A 216 15.07 18.99 -18.11
C GLY A 216 14.29 18.27 -16.99
N LEU A 217 14.27 18.83 -15.77
CA LEU A 217 13.42 18.32 -14.69
C LEU A 217 11.92 18.56 -14.93
N CYS A 218 11.54 19.67 -15.55
CA CYS A 218 10.17 19.90 -15.98
C CYS A 218 9.75 18.92 -17.08
N ALA A 219 10.67 18.60 -18.01
CA ALA A 219 10.46 17.58 -19.04
C ALA A 219 10.27 16.20 -18.41
N PHE A 220 11.12 15.85 -17.44
CA PHE A 220 10.99 14.62 -16.67
C PHE A 220 9.64 14.52 -15.94
N LEU A 221 9.23 15.57 -15.23
CA LEU A 221 7.95 15.59 -14.52
C LEU A 221 6.75 15.50 -15.48
N LEU A 222 6.80 16.18 -16.63
CA LEU A 222 5.79 16.06 -17.69
C LEU A 222 5.76 14.64 -18.27
N GLY A 223 6.92 14.01 -18.44
CA GLY A 223 7.06 12.63 -18.86
C GLY A 223 6.44 11.63 -17.87
N ILE A 224 6.66 11.83 -16.57
CA ILE A 224 6.01 11.05 -15.50
C ILE A 224 4.49 11.19 -15.58
N CYS A 225 3.98 12.40 -15.85
CA CYS A 225 2.54 12.63 -16.02
C CYS A 225 1.95 11.93 -17.25
N ILE A 226 2.76 11.54 -18.23
CA ILE A 226 2.35 10.79 -19.43
C ILE A 226 2.48 9.28 -19.18
N GLU A 227 3.56 8.85 -18.53
CA GLU A 227 3.85 7.43 -18.27
C GLU A 227 2.86 6.82 -17.27
N PHE A 228 2.55 7.54 -16.18
CA PHE A 228 1.66 7.05 -15.11
C PHE A 228 0.26 7.67 -15.18
N ASN A 229 -0.18 8.06 -16.38
CA ASN A 229 -1.53 8.57 -16.62
C ASN A 229 -2.52 7.42 -16.80
N ASP A 230 -3.61 7.43 -16.04
CA ASP A 230 -4.72 6.47 -16.15
C ASP A 230 -5.93 7.04 -16.92
N ASP A 231 -5.75 8.18 -17.60
CA ASP A 231 -6.77 8.91 -18.36
C ASP A 231 -7.99 9.37 -17.54
N SER A 232 -7.87 9.40 -16.21
CA SER A 232 -8.93 9.86 -15.30
C SER A 232 -9.27 11.35 -15.42
N VAL A 233 -8.37 12.18 -15.98
CA VAL A 233 -8.58 13.61 -16.21
C VAL A 233 -8.87 13.86 -17.70
N PRO A 234 -10.14 14.13 -18.10
CA PRO A 234 -10.53 14.18 -19.51
C PRO A 234 -9.84 15.28 -20.33
N SER A 235 -9.43 16.38 -19.69
CA SER A 235 -8.71 17.48 -20.34
C SER A 235 -7.23 17.18 -20.59
N PHE A 236 -6.69 16.16 -19.92
CA PHE A 236 -5.26 15.82 -19.93
C PHE A 236 -5.06 14.30 -20.00
N THR A 237 -5.74 13.66 -20.96
CA THR A 237 -5.44 12.26 -21.31
C THR A 237 -4.02 12.12 -21.82
N ARG A 238 -3.48 10.91 -21.78
CA ARG A 238 -2.15 10.56 -22.31
C ARG A 238 -1.97 11.05 -23.75
N ASP A 239 -2.94 10.79 -24.61
CA ASP A 239 -2.91 11.25 -26.01
C ASP A 239 -2.96 12.77 -26.13
N ALA A 240 -3.76 13.44 -25.29
CA ALA A 240 -3.83 14.90 -25.28
C ALA A 240 -2.50 15.53 -24.85
N LEU A 241 -1.83 14.97 -23.83
CA LEU A 241 -0.51 15.39 -23.37
C LEU A 241 0.58 15.13 -24.43
N CYS A 242 0.58 13.97 -25.07
CA CYS A 242 1.50 13.66 -26.17
C CYS A 242 1.32 14.63 -27.36
N GLN A 243 0.07 14.91 -27.75
CA GLN A 243 -0.21 15.90 -28.81
C GLN A 243 0.20 17.32 -28.42
N LEU A 244 0.02 17.68 -27.15
CA LEU A 244 0.43 18.98 -26.62
C LEU A 244 1.95 19.11 -26.70
N LEU A 245 2.69 18.08 -26.27
CA LEU A 245 4.14 18.01 -26.33
C LEU A 245 4.64 18.10 -27.78
N GLU A 246 4.07 17.32 -28.70
CA GLU A 246 4.42 17.38 -30.12
C GLU A 246 4.20 18.77 -30.73
N LYS A 247 3.07 19.43 -30.40
CA LYS A 247 2.72 20.74 -30.97
C LYS A 247 3.45 21.93 -30.36
N ARG A 248 3.80 21.86 -29.06
CA ARG A 248 4.33 23.01 -28.30
C ARG A 248 5.83 22.93 -28.05
N VAL A 249 6.38 21.74 -27.94
CA VAL A 249 7.78 21.50 -27.58
C VAL A 249 8.54 20.88 -28.77
N GLY A 250 7.93 19.88 -29.40
CA GLY A 250 8.62 18.99 -30.33
C GLY A 250 9.29 17.84 -29.58
N LEU A 251 9.17 16.64 -30.13
CA LEU A 251 9.65 15.41 -29.48
C LEU A 251 11.18 15.39 -29.33
N GLU A 252 11.91 15.86 -30.35
CA GLU A 252 13.38 15.95 -30.31
C GLU A 252 13.84 16.88 -29.19
N THR A 253 13.32 18.12 -29.15
CA THR A 253 13.58 19.08 -28.08
C THR A 253 13.30 18.51 -26.70
N PHE A 254 12.18 17.78 -26.55
CA PHE A 254 11.83 17.16 -25.27
C PHE A 254 12.87 16.11 -24.84
N VAL A 255 13.28 15.23 -25.76
CA VAL A 255 14.29 14.20 -25.48
C VAL A 255 15.65 14.83 -25.19
N ASP A 256 16.06 15.85 -25.96
CA ASP A 256 17.31 16.56 -25.73
C ASP A 256 17.36 17.18 -24.33
N LYS A 257 16.30 17.91 -23.94
CA LYS A 257 16.19 18.50 -22.60
C LYS A 257 16.18 17.45 -21.48
N LEU A 258 15.54 16.31 -21.71
CA LEU A 258 15.55 15.21 -20.75
C LEU A 258 16.97 14.63 -20.58
N SER A 259 17.65 14.34 -21.68
CA SER A 259 18.99 13.78 -21.66
C SER A 259 20.05 14.75 -21.13
N GLU A 260 19.89 16.06 -21.33
CA GLU A 260 20.76 17.09 -20.72
C GLU A 260 20.71 17.06 -19.18
N ALA A 261 19.54 16.83 -18.58
CA ALA A 261 19.43 16.66 -17.12
C ALA A 261 20.13 15.40 -16.62
N ALA A 262 20.13 14.32 -17.41
CA ALA A 262 20.77 13.05 -17.08
C ALA A 262 22.30 13.14 -16.97
N GLN A 263 22.92 14.10 -17.66
CA GLN A 263 24.38 14.26 -17.74
C GLN A 263 24.99 14.97 -16.53
N ARG A 264 24.18 15.50 -15.60
CA ARG A 264 24.64 16.38 -14.51
C ARG A 264 24.45 15.87 -13.08
N PRO A 265 24.55 14.56 -12.75
CA PRO A 265 24.41 14.10 -11.37
C PRO A 265 25.71 14.31 -10.59
N GLN A 266 26.10 15.56 -10.35
CA GLN A 266 27.18 15.85 -9.42
C GLN A 266 26.64 15.71 -8.00
N LEU A 267 27.06 14.68 -7.25
CA LEU A 267 26.60 14.42 -5.88
C LEU A 267 27.60 14.89 -4.80
N LYS A 268 28.80 15.33 -5.22
CA LYS A 268 29.83 15.90 -4.33
C LYS A 268 29.86 17.41 -4.50
N TYR A 269 29.38 18.12 -3.48
CA TYR A 269 29.29 19.57 -3.46
C TYR A 269 30.36 20.16 -2.56
N LYS A 270 31.07 21.18 -3.04
CA LYS A 270 32.07 21.92 -2.24
C LYS A 270 31.43 23.11 -1.55
N HIS A 271 30.38 23.66 -2.15
CA HIS A 271 29.62 24.78 -1.60
C HIS A 271 28.12 24.48 -1.49
N PRO A 272 27.42 25.03 -0.48
CA PRO A 272 25.96 24.88 -0.35
C PRO A 272 25.17 25.41 -1.55
N SER A 273 25.74 26.33 -2.33
CA SER A 273 25.17 26.85 -3.57
C SER A 273 25.16 25.83 -4.71
N GLU A 274 25.92 24.75 -4.59
CA GLU A 274 26.07 23.71 -5.62
C GLU A 274 25.14 22.52 -5.37
N VAL A 275 24.39 22.48 -4.27
CA VAL A 275 23.53 21.34 -3.91
C VAL A 275 22.36 21.26 -4.89
N PHE A 276 22.42 20.29 -5.81
CA PHE A 276 21.47 20.16 -6.92
C PHE A 276 20.59 18.91 -6.77
N PHE A 277 21.20 17.73 -6.86
CA PHE A 277 20.55 16.43 -6.90
C PHE A 277 20.75 15.60 -5.62
N ASP A 278 19.71 14.84 -5.30
CA ASP A 278 19.74 13.74 -4.34
C ASP A 278 20.09 12.42 -5.04
N TYR A 279 20.75 11.52 -4.32
CA TYR A 279 21.17 10.21 -4.85
C TYR A 279 19.97 9.34 -5.26
N GLU A 280 18.92 9.30 -4.45
CA GLU A 280 17.75 8.45 -4.71
C GLU A 280 16.93 9.01 -5.87
N PHE A 281 16.83 10.33 -5.99
CA PHE A 281 16.28 10.96 -7.19
C PHE A 281 17.07 10.58 -8.46
N CYS A 282 18.40 10.55 -8.42
CA CYS A 282 19.20 10.13 -9.58
C CYS A 282 18.91 8.68 -9.99
N ARG A 283 18.64 7.79 -9.03
CA ARG A 283 18.21 6.41 -9.31
C ARG A 283 16.83 6.37 -9.98
N LEU A 284 15.87 7.16 -9.47
CA LEU A 284 14.54 7.30 -10.07
C LEU A 284 14.63 7.84 -11.50
N PHE A 285 15.46 8.85 -11.73
CA PHE A 285 15.65 9.44 -13.05
C PHE A 285 16.15 8.40 -14.05
N LYS A 286 17.24 7.68 -13.69
CA LYS A 286 17.83 6.65 -14.55
C LYS A 286 16.87 5.49 -14.84
N SER A 287 16.01 5.11 -13.88
CA SER A 287 15.06 4.02 -14.10
C SER A 287 13.89 4.42 -15.01
N LEU A 288 13.48 5.69 -14.98
CA LEU A 288 12.31 6.18 -15.71
C LEU A 288 12.63 6.85 -17.05
N GLU A 289 13.85 7.36 -17.27
CA GLU A 289 14.23 8.08 -18.50
C GLU A 289 13.86 7.28 -19.76
N GLY A 290 14.32 6.04 -19.85
CA GLY A 290 14.05 5.17 -21.00
C GLY A 290 12.58 4.78 -21.16
N LEU A 291 11.82 4.71 -20.06
CA LEU A 291 10.38 4.44 -20.08
C LEU A 291 9.61 5.65 -20.61
N ILE A 292 9.94 6.85 -20.10
CA ILE A 292 9.34 8.11 -20.52
C ILE A 292 9.58 8.37 -22.00
N ILE A 293 10.81 8.18 -22.50
CA ILE A 293 11.11 8.37 -23.93
C ILE A 293 10.23 7.47 -24.79
N LYS A 294 10.09 6.19 -24.42
CA LYS A 294 9.20 5.24 -25.11
C LYS A 294 7.73 5.62 -24.98
N ALA A 295 7.32 6.20 -23.86
CA ALA A 295 5.94 6.59 -23.59
C ALA A 295 5.50 7.77 -24.47
N VAL A 296 6.37 8.76 -24.66
CA VAL A 296 6.09 10.00 -25.40
C VAL A 296 6.24 9.80 -26.91
N GLN A 297 7.16 8.94 -27.33
CA GLN A 297 7.22 8.46 -28.72
C GLN A 297 5.91 7.74 -29.04
N GLN A 298 5.05 8.36 -29.84
CA GLN A 298 3.77 7.79 -30.24
C GLN A 298 3.99 6.35 -30.71
N ARG A 299 3.23 5.39 -30.15
CA ARG A 299 3.07 4.10 -30.83
C ARG A 299 2.65 4.42 -32.27
N PRO A 300 3.33 3.88 -33.30
CA PRO A 300 2.98 4.13 -34.69
C PRO A 300 1.46 4.01 -34.85
N LYS A 301 0.81 4.91 -35.60
CA LYS A 301 -0.65 4.86 -35.81
C LYS A 301 -1.15 3.52 -36.41
N GLU A 302 -0.25 2.67 -36.88
CA GLU A 302 -0.54 1.27 -37.23
C GLU A 302 -0.88 0.38 -36.01
N LEU A 303 -0.51 0.82 -34.80
CA LEU A 303 -0.87 0.23 -33.50
C LEU A 303 -1.98 0.99 -32.77
N ALA A 304 -2.56 2.05 -33.36
CA ALA A 304 -3.79 2.66 -32.84
C ALA A 304 -5.00 1.71 -32.99
N ASN A 305 -4.87 0.73 -33.89
CA ASN A 305 -5.60 -0.53 -33.77
C ASN A 305 -4.64 -1.49 -33.08
N GLY A 306 -5.01 -2.02 -31.90
CA GLY A 306 -4.20 -3.01 -31.21
C GLY A 306 -3.98 -4.29 -32.05
N PRO A 307 -3.58 -5.42 -31.44
CA PRO A 307 -3.40 -6.69 -32.16
C PRO A 307 -4.65 -7.16 -32.94
N GLU A 308 -5.78 -6.49 -32.75
CA GLU A 308 -7.11 -6.74 -33.31
C GLU A 308 -7.26 -6.48 -34.81
N CYS A 309 -6.38 -5.69 -35.45
CA CYS A 309 -6.47 -5.43 -36.91
C CYS A 309 -5.64 -6.38 -37.77
N ASN A 310 -4.69 -7.12 -37.17
CA ASN A 310 -4.00 -8.23 -37.85
C ASN A 310 -4.77 -9.55 -37.74
N MET A 311 -5.92 -9.52 -37.06
CA MET A 311 -6.80 -10.66 -36.84
C MET A 311 -7.80 -10.76 -37.99
N SER A 312 -8.03 -11.97 -38.50
CA SER A 312 -9.14 -12.25 -39.41
C SER A 312 -10.46 -11.80 -38.78
N ASP A 313 -11.48 -11.45 -39.58
CA ASP A 313 -12.83 -11.09 -39.10
C ASP A 313 -13.38 -12.08 -38.05
N ALA A 314 -13.02 -13.37 -38.17
CA ALA A 314 -13.39 -14.40 -37.20
C ALA A 314 -12.70 -14.23 -35.83
N GLN A 315 -11.43 -13.84 -35.82
CA GLN A 315 -10.65 -13.59 -34.61
C GLN A 315 -11.04 -12.27 -33.95
N HIS A 316 -11.38 -11.23 -34.73
CA HIS A 316 -11.93 -9.99 -34.21
C HIS A 316 -13.30 -10.22 -33.53
N GLY A 317 -14.17 -11.01 -34.17
CA GLY A 317 -15.46 -11.39 -33.58
C GLY A 317 -15.32 -12.21 -32.30
N LEU A 318 -14.29 -13.06 -32.20
CA LEU A 318 -14.01 -13.83 -30.99
C LEU A 318 -13.50 -12.95 -29.86
N LEU A 319 -12.60 -12.01 -30.15
CA LEU A 319 -12.07 -11.07 -29.18
C LEU A 319 -13.16 -10.14 -28.60
N GLN A 320 -14.10 -9.68 -29.43
CA GLN A 320 -15.24 -8.90 -28.95
C GLN A 320 -16.15 -9.69 -28.01
N ARG A 321 -16.32 -10.99 -28.25
CA ARG A 321 -17.06 -11.88 -27.33
C ARG A 321 -16.31 -12.07 -26.01
N TYR A 322 -14.98 -12.22 -26.05
CA TYR A 322 -14.18 -12.31 -24.82
C TYR A 322 -14.19 -11.01 -24.03
N LYS A 323 -14.09 -9.85 -24.69
CA LYS A 323 -14.21 -8.54 -24.02
C LYS A 323 -15.59 -8.36 -23.38
N GLY A 324 -16.66 -8.75 -24.07
CA GLY A 324 -18.01 -8.75 -23.50
C GLY A 324 -18.10 -9.66 -22.27
N LEU A 325 -17.57 -10.88 -22.37
CA LEU A 325 -17.56 -11.83 -21.25
C LEU A 325 -16.75 -11.31 -20.05
N ILE A 326 -15.60 -10.67 -20.28
CA ILE A 326 -14.79 -10.07 -19.22
C ILE A 326 -15.57 -8.92 -18.57
N ARG A 327 -16.21 -8.05 -19.36
CA ARG A 327 -17.02 -6.95 -18.82
C ARG A 327 -18.20 -7.45 -17.98
N ASP A 328 -18.87 -8.50 -18.43
CA ASP A 328 -19.96 -9.13 -17.68
C ASP A 328 -19.45 -9.84 -16.42
N GLN A 329 -18.24 -10.43 -16.47
CA GLN A 329 -17.57 -11.02 -15.31
C GLN A 329 -17.14 -9.95 -14.30
N ASP A 330 -16.60 -8.82 -14.75
CA ASP A 330 -16.20 -7.71 -13.89
C ASP A 330 -17.42 -7.09 -13.20
N GLU A 331 -18.53 -6.87 -13.92
CA GLU A 331 -19.80 -6.42 -13.34
C GLU A 331 -20.34 -7.43 -12.30
N ARG A 332 -20.16 -8.74 -12.55
CA ARG A 332 -20.54 -9.80 -11.60
C ARG A 332 -19.65 -9.81 -10.35
N ILE A 333 -18.34 -9.63 -10.52
CA ILE A 333 -17.36 -9.56 -9.42
C ILE A 333 -17.65 -8.34 -8.56
N GLU A 334 -17.93 -7.19 -9.17
CA GLU A 334 -18.28 -5.97 -8.45
C GLU A 334 -19.57 -6.16 -7.62
N SER A 335 -20.60 -6.76 -8.23
CA SER A 335 -21.85 -7.09 -7.52
C SER A 335 -21.62 -8.07 -6.35
N LEU A 336 -20.85 -9.14 -6.56
CA LEU A 336 -20.56 -10.13 -5.52
C LEU A 336 -19.69 -9.55 -4.40
N THR A 337 -18.75 -8.67 -4.75
CA THR A 337 -17.90 -7.98 -3.77
C THR A 337 -18.74 -7.05 -2.90
N SER A 338 -19.66 -6.29 -3.50
CA SER A 338 -20.60 -5.45 -2.75
C SER A 338 -21.50 -6.28 -1.84
N GLU A 339 -22.00 -7.43 -2.31
CA GLU A 339 -22.80 -8.35 -1.50
C GLU A 339 -21.99 -8.91 -0.31
N LEU A 340 -20.74 -9.32 -0.54
CA LEU A 340 -19.83 -9.76 0.53
C LEU A 340 -19.54 -8.67 1.56
N GLU A 341 -19.38 -7.41 1.14
CA GLU A 341 -19.20 -6.29 2.07
C GLU A 341 -20.44 -6.06 2.94
N THR A 342 -21.63 -6.12 2.35
CA THR A 342 -22.89 -5.99 3.10
C THR A 342 -23.06 -7.13 4.10
N LEU A 343 -22.82 -8.38 3.67
CA LEU A 343 -22.94 -9.55 4.52
C LEU A 343 -21.87 -9.56 5.63
N HIS A 344 -20.66 -9.08 5.35
CA HIS A 344 -19.62 -8.92 6.35
C HIS A 344 -20.01 -7.88 7.41
N LYS A 345 -20.66 -6.78 7.00
CA LYS A 345 -21.17 -5.77 7.93
C LYS A 345 -22.29 -6.33 8.81
N GLU A 346 -23.18 -7.14 8.25
CA GLU A 346 -24.24 -7.80 9.02
C GLU A 346 -23.69 -8.87 9.97
N TYR A 347 -22.73 -9.67 9.52
CA TYR A 347 -22.03 -10.66 10.36
C TYR A 347 -21.31 -10.00 11.54
N THR A 348 -20.58 -8.92 11.30
CA THR A 348 -19.86 -8.20 12.37
C THR A 348 -20.83 -7.57 13.36
N GLN A 349 -21.96 -7.03 12.91
CA GLN A 349 -23.00 -6.54 13.80
C GLN A 349 -23.61 -7.68 14.64
N CYS A 350 -24.02 -8.78 14.01
CA CYS A 350 -24.59 -9.94 14.72
C CYS A 350 -23.60 -10.56 15.71
N SER A 351 -22.32 -10.65 15.34
CA SER A 351 -21.25 -11.12 16.24
C SER A 351 -21.09 -10.22 17.46
N SER A 352 -21.21 -8.90 17.31
CA SER A 352 -21.17 -7.95 18.43
C SER A 352 -22.35 -8.16 19.37
N GLU A 353 -23.57 -8.30 18.84
CA GLU A 353 -24.78 -8.57 19.63
C GLU A 353 -24.67 -9.91 20.40
N LEU A 354 -24.09 -10.94 19.77
CA LEU A 354 -23.88 -12.25 20.40
C LEU A 354 -22.86 -12.16 21.56
N GLN A 355 -21.81 -11.34 21.40
CA GLN A 355 -20.83 -11.09 22.45
C GLN A 355 -21.46 -10.33 23.65
N GLU A 356 -22.32 -9.34 23.39
CA GLU A 356 -23.07 -8.63 24.44
C GLU A 356 -24.02 -9.58 25.19
N LEU A 357 -24.75 -10.43 24.47
CA LEU A 357 -25.66 -11.40 25.06
C LEU A 357 -24.89 -12.45 25.89
N GLN A 358 -23.74 -12.91 25.40
CA GLN A 358 -22.86 -13.82 26.14
C GLN A 358 -22.34 -13.18 27.43
N GLY A 359 -22.00 -11.89 27.41
CA GLY A 359 -21.66 -11.10 28.59
C GLY A 359 -22.81 -11.06 29.61
N THR A 360 -24.03 -10.84 29.13
CA THR A 360 -25.25 -10.81 29.97
C THR A 360 -25.53 -12.17 30.60
N VAL A 361 -25.40 -13.27 29.83
CA VAL A 361 -25.56 -14.65 30.35
C VAL A 361 -24.51 -14.96 31.41
N GLN A 362 -23.27 -14.51 31.23
CA GLN A 362 -22.22 -14.70 32.22
C GLN A 362 -22.55 -13.94 33.51
N GLN A 363 -22.99 -12.69 33.42
CA GLN A 363 -23.44 -11.91 34.59
C GLN A 363 -24.59 -12.60 35.34
N LEU A 364 -25.60 -13.11 34.62
CA LEU A 364 -26.73 -13.84 35.23
C LEU A 364 -26.29 -15.18 35.86
N ARG A 365 -25.29 -15.85 35.29
CA ARG A 365 -24.68 -17.05 35.90
C ARG A 365 -23.95 -16.72 37.20
N ASP A 366 -23.20 -15.63 37.20
CA ASP A 366 -22.46 -15.19 38.39
C ASP A 366 -23.44 -14.76 39.50
N GLN A 367 -24.50 -14.03 39.16
CA GLN A 367 -25.59 -13.69 40.10
C GLN A 367 -26.29 -14.93 40.64
N ASN A 368 -26.62 -15.92 39.81
CA ASN A 368 -27.22 -17.17 40.26
C ASN A 368 -26.28 -17.98 41.16
N SER A 369 -24.97 -17.97 40.87
CA SER A 369 -23.97 -18.63 41.71
C SER A 369 -23.85 -17.94 43.07
N LEU A 370 -23.92 -16.61 43.09
CA LEU A 370 -23.96 -15.80 44.31
C LEU A 370 -25.21 -16.08 45.14
N LEU A 371 -26.39 -16.10 44.51
CA LEU A 371 -27.66 -16.42 45.17
C LEU A 371 -27.69 -17.86 45.73
N LYS A 372 -27.11 -18.82 44.99
CA LYS A 372 -26.93 -20.21 45.49
C LYS A 372 -26.00 -20.25 46.69
N ALA A 373 -24.87 -19.53 46.65
CA ALA A 373 -23.95 -19.43 47.78
C ALA A 373 -24.61 -18.73 48.98
N GLN A 374 -25.45 -17.72 48.75
CA GLN A 374 -26.19 -17.01 49.79
C GLN A 374 -27.28 -17.91 50.42
N ARG A 375 -27.98 -18.75 49.63
CA ARG A 375 -28.87 -19.80 50.18
C ARG A 375 -28.10 -20.86 50.98
N ALA A 376 -26.90 -21.23 50.55
CA ALA A 376 -26.05 -22.15 51.30
C ALA A 376 -25.53 -21.53 52.62
N ALA A 377 -25.26 -20.23 52.63
CA ALA A 377 -24.84 -19.49 53.82
C ALA A 377 -26.00 -19.19 54.80
N VAL A 378 -27.25 -19.12 54.31
CA VAL A 378 -28.45 -18.84 55.12
C VAL A 378 -29.17 -20.12 55.58
N GLY A 379 -28.77 -21.31 55.12
CA GLY A 379 -29.48 -22.58 55.32
C GLY A 379 -28.72 -23.66 56.09
N GLY A 380 -28.15 -23.33 57.25
CA GLY A 380 -27.62 -24.29 58.21
C GLY A 380 -28.58 -24.55 59.38
N GLN A 381 -29.78 -25.08 59.11
CA GLN A 381 -30.65 -25.85 60.02
C GLN A 381 -32.05 -26.01 59.41
N GLY A 382 -32.51 -27.26 59.26
CA GLY A 382 -33.92 -27.53 58.99
C GLY A 382 -34.16 -28.63 57.96
N ASP A 383 -34.03 -29.88 58.40
CA ASP A 383 -34.60 -31.05 57.75
C ASP A 383 -36.14 -30.93 57.73
N SER A 384 -36.77 -30.91 56.54
CA SER A 384 -38.19 -31.27 56.35
C SER A 384 -38.59 -31.31 54.87
N LYS A 385 -39.08 -32.48 54.46
CA LYS A 385 -39.78 -32.77 53.21
C LYS A 385 -40.92 -31.78 52.92
N SER A 386 -40.95 -31.21 51.72
CA SER A 386 -42.18 -31.06 50.90
C SER A 386 -41.81 -30.62 49.47
N PRO A 387 -42.39 -31.23 48.41
CA PRO A 387 -42.21 -30.77 47.04
C PRO A 387 -43.11 -29.55 46.79
N SER A 388 -42.56 -28.46 46.26
CA SER A 388 -43.37 -27.33 45.81
C SER A 388 -44.00 -27.65 44.45
N PRO A 389 -45.28 -27.33 44.23
CA PRO A 389 -46.00 -27.64 42.98
C PRO A 389 -45.46 -26.90 41.75
N GLU A 390 -44.66 -25.85 41.94
CA GLU A 390 -44.03 -25.09 40.84
C GLU A 390 -42.89 -25.86 40.14
N PHE A 391 -42.18 -26.73 40.85
CA PHE A 391 -41.08 -27.50 40.27
C PHE A 391 -41.60 -28.65 39.40
N ASP A 392 -42.70 -29.28 39.81
CA ASP A 392 -43.37 -30.29 38.99
C ASP A 392 -44.11 -29.65 37.80
N HIS A 393 -44.65 -28.44 37.93
CA HIS A 393 -45.29 -27.73 36.82
C HIS A 393 -44.29 -27.33 35.73
N THR A 394 -43.14 -26.77 36.13
CA THR A 394 -42.09 -26.35 35.18
C THR A 394 -41.40 -27.54 34.51
N LYS A 395 -41.24 -28.66 35.22
CA LYS A 395 -40.72 -29.91 34.62
C LYS A 395 -41.68 -30.47 33.57
N LYS A 396 -42.99 -30.42 33.85
CA LYS A 396 -44.03 -30.89 32.93
C LYS A 396 -44.17 -29.99 31.69
N GLU A 397 -44.07 -28.68 31.88
CA GLU A 397 -44.01 -27.73 30.75
C GLU A 397 -42.76 -27.93 29.88
N LEU A 398 -41.62 -28.28 30.48
CA LEU A 398 -40.40 -28.58 29.71
C LEU A 398 -40.52 -29.88 28.91
N GLU A 399 -41.20 -30.90 29.44
CA GLU A 399 -41.50 -32.15 28.72
C GLU A 399 -42.53 -31.92 27.60
N ASP A 400 -43.57 -31.12 27.84
CA ASP A 400 -44.56 -30.78 26.81
C ASP A 400 -43.97 -29.91 25.68
N LEU A 401 -43.05 -28.99 25.99
CA LEU A 401 -42.32 -28.21 24.99
C LEU A 401 -41.38 -29.09 24.16
N ARG A 402 -40.69 -30.04 24.78
CA ARG A 402 -39.84 -31.01 24.06
C ARG A 402 -40.65 -31.86 23.11
N LYS A 403 -41.82 -32.34 23.54
CA LYS A 403 -42.69 -33.15 22.70
C LYS A 403 -43.22 -32.36 21.49
N LYS A 404 -43.61 -31.10 21.69
CA LYS A 404 -43.98 -30.20 20.59
C LYS A 404 -42.82 -29.92 19.62
N HIS A 405 -41.60 -29.79 20.14
CA HIS A 405 -40.42 -29.61 19.30
C HIS A 405 -40.15 -30.85 18.42
N GLU A 406 -40.31 -32.05 18.98
CA GLU A 406 -40.19 -33.31 18.25
C GLU A 406 -41.26 -33.43 17.15
N GLU A 407 -42.51 -33.09 17.47
CA GLU A 407 -43.64 -33.09 16.51
C GLU A 407 -43.41 -32.06 15.38
N LEU A 408 -42.88 -30.87 15.68
CA LEU A 408 -42.54 -29.84 14.68
C LEU A 408 -41.40 -30.28 13.75
N LEU A 409 -40.38 -30.98 14.27
CA LEU A 409 -39.31 -31.54 13.44
C LEU A 409 -39.85 -32.59 12.47
N GLN A 410 -40.77 -33.45 12.93
CA GLN A 410 -41.40 -34.46 12.07
C GLN A 410 -42.23 -33.82 10.95
N VAL A 411 -42.96 -32.74 11.26
CA VAL A 411 -43.75 -31.98 10.27
C VAL A 411 -42.84 -31.29 9.25
N LEU A 412 -41.74 -30.67 9.68
CA LEU A 412 -40.75 -30.06 8.78
C LEU A 412 -40.13 -31.09 7.82
N GLU A 413 -39.87 -32.30 8.27
CA GLU A 413 -39.32 -33.37 7.43
C GLU A 413 -40.32 -33.82 6.37
N THR A 414 -41.61 -33.97 6.74
CA THR A 414 -42.67 -34.28 5.76
C THR A 414 -42.94 -33.16 4.73
N LEU A 415 -42.77 -31.89 5.15
CA LEU A 415 -42.85 -30.72 4.26
C LEU A 415 -41.66 -30.65 3.30
N LYS A 416 -40.46 -30.97 3.79
CA LYS A 416 -39.24 -31.05 2.98
C LYS A 416 -39.33 -32.14 1.90
N ASP A 417 -39.92 -33.29 2.23
CA ASP A 417 -40.16 -34.36 1.26
C ASP A 417 -41.26 -34.01 0.24
N SER A 418 -42.30 -33.30 0.66
CA SER A 418 -43.35 -32.80 -0.26
C SER A 418 -42.81 -31.75 -1.24
N GLN A 419 -41.94 -30.83 -0.79
CA GLN A 419 -41.31 -29.83 -1.67
C GLN A 419 -40.27 -30.43 -2.63
N ARG A 420 -39.62 -31.56 -2.25
CA ARG A 420 -38.74 -32.29 -3.17
C ARG A 420 -39.53 -32.91 -4.33
N GLY A 421 -40.75 -33.39 -4.07
CA GLY A 421 -41.66 -33.89 -5.09
C GLY A 421 -42.24 -32.82 -6.03
N GLU A 422 -42.35 -31.56 -5.58
CA GLU A 422 -42.82 -30.44 -6.42
C GLU A 422 -41.70 -29.81 -7.27
N LYS A 423 -40.45 -29.83 -6.81
CA LYS A 423 -39.28 -29.35 -7.59
C LYS A 423 -38.92 -30.26 -8.77
N GLU A 424 -39.29 -31.54 -8.75
CA GLU A 424 -39.12 -32.45 -9.91
C GLU A 424 -40.20 -32.26 -10.99
N ARG A 425 -41.33 -31.59 -10.69
CA ARG A 425 -42.43 -31.36 -11.65
C ARG A 425 -42.37 -30.04 -12.42
N THR A 426 -41.55 -29.07 -12.03
CA THR A 426 -41.60 -27.69 -12.56
C THR A 426 -40.51 -27.33 -13.59
N THR A 427 -39.79 -28.31 -14.16
CA THR A 427 -38.94 -28.11 -15.35
C THR A 427 -39.66 -28.36 -16.69
N ALA A 428 -40.98 -28.45 -16.69
CA ALA A 428 -41.78 -28.53 -17.91
C ALA A 428 -42.90 -27.47 -17.90
N GLU A 429 -42.82 -26.59 -18.90
CA GLU A 429 -43.89 -25.78 -19.50
C GLU A 429 -44.22 -24.38 -18.93
N VAL A 430 -44.15 -23.43 -19.86
CA VAL A 430 -44.51 -22.01 -19.79
C VAL A 430 -45.98 -21.84 -20.18
N SER A 431 -46.76 -21.02 -19.45
CA SER A 431 -47.66 -19.94 -19.95
C SER A 431 -48.94 -19.70 -19.13
N THR A 432 -49.33 -18.42 -19.10
CA THR A 432 -50.69 -17.82 -18.95
C THR A 432 -51.23 -17.39 -17.56
N ALA A 433 -51.29 -16.05 -17.43
CA ALA A 433 -52.25 -15.13 -16.81
C ALA A 433 -53.41 -15.62 -15.89
N THR A 434 -53.66 -14.83 -14.82
CA THR A 434 -54.83 -13.94 -14.54
C THR A 434 -55.18 -13.90 -13.02
N MET A 435 -55.37 -12.70 -12.45
CA MET A 435 -56.04 -12.41 -11.15
C MET A 435 -57.59 -12.36 -11.33
N PRO A 436 -58.51 -12.32 -10.32
CA PRO A 436 -58.41 -11.64 -9.00
C PRO A 436 -59.21 -12.21 -7.77
N GLN A 437 -58.96 -11.58 -6.59
CA GLN A 437 -59.81 -11.39 -5.36
C GLN A 437 -60.34 -12.65 -4.61
N GLU A 438 -60.50 -12.74 -3.27
CA GLU A 438 -60.58 -11.80 -2.14
C GLU A 438 -60.35 -12.56 -0.79
N LEU A 439 -60.08 -11.80 0.29
CA LEU A 439 -59.76 -12.10 1.72
C LEU A 439 -60.87 -12.87 2.53
N PRO A 440 -60.76 -13.20 3.86
CA PRO A 440 -59.76 -12.81 4.90
C PRO A 440 -59.34 -13.90 5.96
N GLU A 441 -58.41 -13.50 6.84
CA GLU A 441 -58.28 -13.82 8.28
C GLU A 441 -57.55 -15.10 8.78
N ALA A 442 -56.24 -14.95 9.04
CA ALA A 442 -55.53 -15.42 10.26
C ALA A 442 -54.10 -14.82 10.30
N GLY A 443 -54.01 -13.49 10.28
CA GLY A 443 -52.73 -12.76 10.22
C GLY A 443 -52.15 -12.48 11.60
N ASP A 444 -51.31 -13.40 12.10
CA ASP A 444 -50.15 -13.06 12.96
C ASP A 444 -49.20 -14.26 13.18
N ALA A 445 -49.72 -15.49 13.08
CA ALA A 445 -48.91 -16.71 13.25
C ALA A 445 -48.27 -17.20 11.93
N VAL A 446 -48.98 -17.09 10.81
CA VAL A 446 -48.51 -17.56 9.49
C VAL A 446 -47.32 -16.72 8.99
N GLY A 447 -47.33 -15.40 9.20
CA GLY A 447 -46.24 -14.51 8.75
C GLY A 447 -44.91 -14.73 9.48
N LYS A 448 -44.95 -15.14 10.75
CA LYS A 448 -43.73 -15.51 11.50
C LYS A 448 -43.20 -16.87 11.08
N VAL A 449 -44.07 -17.81 10.76
CA VAL A 449 -43.66 -19.13 10.26
C VAL A 449 -43.07 -19.01 8.86
N THR A 450 -43.68 -18.25 7.95
CA THR A 450 -43.12 -18.02 6.60
C THR A 450 -41.80 -17.24 6.63
N ALA A 451 -41.66 -16.26 7.54
CA ALA A 451 -40.39 -15.53 7.69
C ALA A 451 -39.27 -16.40 8.29
N LEU A 452 -39.61 -17.30 9.23
CA LEU A 452 -38.66 -18.26 9.78
C LEU A 452 -38.31 -19.35 8.76
N GLU A 453 -39.25 -19.78 7.92
CA GLU A 453 -39.01 -20.71 6.82
C GLU A 453 -38.10 -20.10 5.75
N GLU A 454 -38.28 -18.82 5.42
CA GLU A 454 -37.36 -18.08 4.53
C GLU A 454 -35.96 -17.91 5.14
N GLN A 455 -35.87 -17.62 6.45
CA GLN A 455 -34.57 -17.55 7.16
C GLN A 455 -33.88 -18.91 7.24
N VAL A 456 -34.62 -20.01 7.43
CA VAL A 456 -34.05 -21.36 7.43
C VAL A 456 -33.58 -21.74 6.02
N ALA A 457 -34.32 -21.33 4.97
CA ALA A 457 -33.91 -21.55 3.58
C ALA A 457 -32.67 -20.73 3.21
N SER A 458 -32.56 -19.48 3.67
CA SER A 458 -31.37 -18.65 3.44
C SER A 458 -30.16 -19.20 4.20
N LEU A 459 -30.31 -19.59 5.46
CA LEU A 459 -29.24 -20.20 6.25
C LEU A 459 -28.80 -21.56 5.70
N GLN A 460 -29.72 -22.35 5.12
CA GLN A 460 -29.36 -23.60 4.46
C GLN A 460 -28.53 -23.35 3.19
N LYS A 461 -28.88 -22.31 2.41
CA LYS A 461 -28.12 -21.91 1.23
C LYS A 461 -26.73 -21.38 1.60
N GLU A 462 -26.64 -20.52 2.61
CA GLU A 462 -25.36 -20.03 3.13
C GLU A 462 -24.47 -21.18 3.63
N LEU A 463 -25.04 -22.19 4.27
CA LEU A 463 -24.29 -23.35 4.74
C LEU A 463 -23.81 -24.26 3.59
N GLU A 464 -24.48 -24.22 2.45
CA GLU A 464 -24.08 -24.91 1.21
C GLU A 464 -22.97 -24.13 0.49
N ASP A 465 -23.10 -22.80 0.41
CA ASP A 465 -22.07 -21.90 -0.13
C ASP A 465 -20.78 -21.94 0.73
N LEU A 466 -20.91 -22.00 2.05
CA LEU A 466 -19.77 -22.09 2.97
C LEU A 466 -19.04 -23.44 2.88
N LYS A 467 -19.74 -24.51 2.48
CA LYS A 467 -19.12 -25.80 2.14
C LYS A 467 -18.36 -25.72 0.82
N ALA A 468 -18.92 -25.07 -0.21
CA ALA A 468 -18.24 -24.89 -1.49
C ALA A 468 -16.95 -24.08 -1.35
N VAL A 469 -16.98 -22.99 -0.58
CA VAL A 469 -15.79 -22.17 -0.26
C VAL A 469 -14.74 -22.97 0.52
N LYS A 470 -15.17 -23.87 1.41
CA LYS A 470 -14.25 -24.74 2.15
C LYS A 470 -13.56 -25.75 1.24
N GLU A 471 -14.27 -26.35 0.29
CA GLU A 471 -13.69 -27.25 -0.71
C GLU A 471 -12.72 -26.51 -1.65
N GLU A 472 -13.02 -25.28 -2.03
CA GLU A 472 -12.11 -24.44 -2.83
C GLU A 472 -10.86 -24.05 -2.05
N LYS A 473 -10.99 -23.72 -0.77
CA LYS A 473 -9.85 -23.46 0.12
C LYS A 473 -8.94 -24.67 0.24
N GLU A 474 -9.50 -25.87 0.41
CA GLU A 474 -8.71 -27.11 0.48
C GLU A 474 -7.97 -27.36 -0.84
N LYS A 475 -8.58 -27.10 -1.99
CA LYS A 475 -7.89 -27.17 -3.30
C LYS A 475 -6.75 -26.16 -3.40
N LEU A 476 -6.97 -24.90 -3.05
CA LEU A 476 -5.94 -23.86 -3.07
C LEU A 476 -4.78 -24.17 -2.11
N GLU A 477 -5.06 -24.74 -0.93
CA GLU A 477 -4.01 -25.19 -0.01
C GLU A 477 -3.18 -26.34 -0.62
N THR A 478 -3.80 -27.27 -1.35
CA THR A 478 -3.06 -28.32 -2.07
C THR A 478 -2.23 -27.78 -3.24
N GLU A 479 -2.73 -26.81 -4.00
CA GLU A 479 -1.95 -26.18 -5.07
C GLU A 479 -0.78 -25.38 -4.52
N LEU A 480 -0.98 -24.63 -3.43
CA LEU A 480 0.07 -23.84 -2.77
C LEU A 480 1.17 -24.73 -2.20
N THR A 481 0.83 -25.91 -1.67
CA THR A 481 1.84 -26.88 -1.21
C THR A 481 2.61 -27.52 -2.37
N ASN A 482 1.94 -27.81 -3.49
CA ASN A 482 2.61 -28.30 -4.70
C ASN A 482 3.56 -27.24 -5.30
N LEU A 483 3.13 -25.98 -5.42
CA LEU A 483 3.97 -24.88 -5.91
C LEU A 483 5.21 -24.68 -5.03
N LYS A 484 5.06 -24.76 -3.70
CA LYS A 484 6.21 -24.67 -2.79
C LYS A 484 7.21 -25.80 -3.01
N LYS A 485 6.72 -27.00 -3.29
CA LYS A 485 7.58 -28.16 -3.60
C LYS A 485 8.29 -27.98 -4.94
N GLU A 486 7.60 -27.51 -5.97
CA GLU A 486 8.21 -27.20 -7.27
C GLU A 486 9.27 -26.09 -7.16
N GLN A 487 9.06 -25.09 -6.30
CA GLN A 487 10.05 -24.06 -6.02
C GLN A 487 11.30 -24.63 -5.33
N GLU A 488 11.13 -25.55 -4.39
CA GLU A 488 12.24 -26.23 -3.71
C GLU A 488 13.02 -27.15 -4.68
N ASP A 489 12.32 -27.91 -5.52
CA ASP A 489 12.93 -28.75 -6.55
C ASP A 489 13.69 -27.92 -7.59
N LEU A 490 13.15 -26.76 -8.00
CA LEU A 490 13.84 -25.83 -8.90
C LEU A 490 15.11 -25.26 -8.27
N LEU A 491 15.06 -24.91 -6.98
CA LEU A 491 16.23 -24.43 -6.24
C LEU A 491 17.33 -25.51 -6.22
N ILE A 492 16.97 -26.76 -5.99
CA ILE A 492 17.91 -27.89 -6.04
C ILE A 492 18.52 -28.01 -7.44
N MET A 493 17.72 -27.96 -8.50
CA MET A 493 18.23 -28.03 -9.87
C MET A 493 19.18 -26.88 -10.22
N LEU A 494 18.90 -25.66 -9.75
CA LEU A 494 19.78 -24.50 -9.93
C LEU A 494 21.12 -24.71 -9.21
N THR A 495 21.10 -25.21 -7.96
CA THR A 495 22.35 -25.51 -7.24
C THR A 495 23.16 -26.64 -7.89
N GLU A 496 22.50 -27.64 -8.46
CA GLU A 496 23.18 -28.69 -9.23
C GLU A 496 23.77 -28.15 -10.54
N GLN A 497 23.08 -27.22 -11.20
CA GLN A 497 23.57 -26.55 -12.39
C GLN A 497 24.80 -25.70 -12.07
N ASP A 498 24.78 -24.91 -10.99
CA ASP A 498 25.94 -24.14 -10.53
C ASP A 498 27.12 -25.05 -10.18
N SER A 499 26.87 -26.19 -9.53
CA SER A 499 27.92 -27.19 -9.27
C SER A 499 28.53 -27.75 -10.56
N LYS A 500 27.72 -27.98 -11.60
CA LYS A 500 28.20 -28.43 -12.92
C LYS A 500 28.97 -27.34 -13.65
N ILE A 501 28.49 -26.10 -13.64
CA ILE A 501 29.17 -24.93 -14.20
C ILE A 501 30.55 -24.82 -13.56
N ASN A 502 30.63 -24.82 -12.23
CA ASN A 502 31.90 -24.75 -11.51
C ASN A 502 32.88 -25.89 -11.88
N LYS A 503 32.38 -27.12 -12.05
CA LYS A 503 33.20 -28.26 -12.50
C LYS A 503 33.72 -28.06 -13.93
N TYR A 504 32.90 -27.56 -14.83
CA TYR A 504 33.31 -27.29 -16.21
C TYR A 504 34.28 -26.10 -16.30
N THR A 505 34.02 -25.03 -15.56
CA THR A 505 34.95 -23.89 -15.43
C THR A 505 36.31 -24.35 -14.92
N THR A 506 36.35 -25.20 -13.88
CA THR A 506 37.60 -25.77 -13.37
C THR A 506 38.31 -26.63 -14.43
N ARG A 507 37.57 -27.48 -15.15
CA ARG A 507 38.11 -28.33 -16.22
C ARG A 507 38.68 -27.52 -17.39
N LEU A 508 38.02 -26.42 -17.76
CA LEU A 508 38.46 -25.52 -18.83
C LEU A 508 39.74 -24.76 -18.43
N LYS A 509 39.81 -24.28 -17.17
CA LYS A 509 41.04 -23.72 -16.59
C LYS A 509 42.21 -24.73 -16.61
N GLU A 510 41.96 -25.99 -16.26
CA GLU A 510 42.96 -27.07 -16.32
C GLU A 510 43.45 -27.37 -17.75
N LEU A 511 42.63 -27.11 -18.76
CA LEU A 511 42.96 -27.30 -20.18
C LEU A 511 43.66 -26.09 -20.81
N GLY A 512 43.87 -25.01 -20.05
CA GLY A 512 44.58 -23.81 -20.49
C GLY A 512 43.74 -22.82 -21.29
N GLU A 513 42.41 -22.95 -21.26
CA GLU A 513 41.47 -21.98 -21.82
C GLU A 513 41.22 -20.86 -20.80
N GLU A 514 41.27 -19.60 -21.25
CA GLU A 514 40.79 -18.44 -20.47
C GLU A 514 39.27 -18.52 -20.41
N VAL A 515 38.72 -18.84 -19.25
CA VAL A 515 37.29 -18.70 -18.98
C VAL A 515 37.10 -17.30 -18.44
N GLU A 516 36.36 -16.45 -19.15
CA GLU A 516 35.83 -15.19 -18.60
C GLU A 516 35.03 -15.58 -17.35
N GLU A 517 35.57 -15.22 -16.18
CA GLU A 517 34.81 -15.30 -14.95
C GLU A 517 33.70 -14.25 -15.11
N ASP A 518 32.47 -14.69 -15.35
CA ASP A 518 31.26 -13.92 -15.03
C ASP A 518 31.11 -13.77 -13.49
N ASP A 519 32.22 -13.71 -12.77
CA ASP A 519 32.33 -12.97 -11.53
C ASP A 519 32.28 -11.49 -11.93
N GLU A 520 31.10 -11.00 -12.33
CA GLU A 520 30.74 -9.63 -11.98
C GLU A 520 30.59 -9.57 -10.44
N GLU A 521 31.69 -9.83 -9.71
CA GLU A 521 32.00 -8.98 -8.58
C GLU A 521 32.09 -7.58 -9.18
N ILE A 522 30.99 -6.83 -9.06
CA ILE A 522 30.91 -5.42 -9.40
C ILE A 522 32.06 -4.74 -8.66
N ASN A 523 33.18 -4.56 -9.36
CA ASN A 523 34.40 -3.99 -8.82
C ASN A 523 34.17 -2.50 -8.67
N PHE A 524 33.85 -2.09 -7.44
CA PHE A 524 33.55 -0.71 -7.09
C PHE A 524 34.80 0.16 -6.87
N ASP A 525 36.01 -0.39 -7.04
CA ASP A 525 37.25 0.26 -6.63
C ASP A 525 37.97 1.07 -7.72
N GLU A 526 37.40 1.21 -8.92
CA GLU A 526 38.05 1.95 -10.02
C GLU A 526 37.43 3.34 -10.29
N TYR A 527 37.36 4.20 -9.26
CA TYR A 527 37.21 5.65 -9.47
C TYR A 527 37.91 6.43 -8.35
N ASP A 528 39.21 6.70 -8.55
CA ASP A 528 40.00 7.72 -7.84
C ASP A 528 39.63 9.15 -8.31
#